data_AF-A0AB74M5R3-F1
#
_entry.id   AF-A0AB74M5R3-F1
#
_cell.length_a   1.000
_cell.length_b   1.000
_cell.length_c   1.000
_cell.angle_alpha   90.00
_cell.angle_beta   90.00
_cell.angle_gamma   90.00
#
_symmetry.space_group_name_H-M   'P 1'
#
loop_
_entity.id
_entity.type
_entity.pdbx_description
1 polymer ?
#
loop_
_entity_poly.entity_id
_entity_poly.type
_entity_poly.pdbx_seq_one_letter_code
_entity_poly.pdbx_strand_id
1 'polypeptide(L)' 'MCNLDRLAVDSYDLVLDGVVVGNVVREVSADGGHRAWHVELLDDPPPDRRPSPFREIEHTSPTLDAATA' A
#
# COMPACT_ATOMS: atom_id res chain seq x y z
N MET A 1 -13.70 -5.42 -0.25
CA MET A 1 -12.60 -6.33 -0.63
C MET A 1 -11.43 -5.48 -1.10
N CYS A 2 -10.25 -5.69 -0.55
CA CYS A 2 -9.03 -4.96 -0.90
C CYS A 2 -8.19 -5.83 -1.85
N ASN A 3 -7.70 -5.26 -2.95
CA ASN A 3 -6.86 -5.94 -3.93
C ASN A 3 -5.78 -5.01 -4.48
N LEU A 4 -4.80 -5.60 -5.16
CA LEU A 4 -3.70 -4.88 -5.78
C LEU A 4 -3.75 -5.07 -7.30
N ASP A 5 -3.76 -3.95 -8.02
CA ASP A 5 -3.71 -3.92 -9.48
C ASP A 5 -2.31 -3.53 -9.92
N ARG A 6 -1.64 -4.38 -10.70
CA ARG A 6 -0.23 -4.16 -11.03
C ARG A 6 -0.05 -3.04 -12.06
N LEU A 7 0.70 -2.01 -11.70
CA LEU A 7 1.09 -0.91 -12.59
C LEU A 7 2.42 -1.18 -13.30
N ALA A 8 3.42 -1.63 -12.55
CA ALA A 8 4.74 -1.98 -13.05
C ALA A 8 5.33 -3.14 -12.25
N VAL A 9 6.57 -3.55 -12.57
CA VAL A 9 7.29 -4.41 -11.63
C VAL A 9 7.44 -3.65 -10.33
N ASP A 10 7.05 -4.28 -9.22
CA ASP A 10 7.19 -3.71 -7.87
C ASP A 10 6.40 -2.43 -7.58
N SER A 11 5.37 -2.12 -8.38
CA SER A 11 4.45 -1.01 -8.15
C SER A 11 3.02 -1.42 -8.50
N TYR A 12 2.09 -1.15 -7.58
CA TYR A 12 0.68 -1.54 -7.65
C TYR A 12 -0.23 -0.40 -7.22
N ASP A 13 -1.40 -0.33 -7.82
CA ASP A 13 -2.54 0.41 -7.28
C ASP A 13 -3.17 -0.39 -6.15
N LEU A 14 -3.51 0.28 -5.06
CA LEU A 14 -4.29 -0.26 -3.96
C LEU A 14 -5.77 0.04 -4.21
N VAL A 15 -6.56 -1.02 -4.40
CA VAL A 15 -7.97 -0.91 -4.76
C VAL A 15 -8.83 -1.43 -3.61
N LEU A 16 -9.72 -0.57 -3.11
CA LEU A 16 -10.72 -0.94 -2.10
C LEU A 16 -12.12 -0.79 -2.68
N ASP A 17 -12.87 -1.88 -2.70
CA ASP A 17 -14.25 -1.91 -3.22
C ASP A 17 -14.37 -1.34 -4.65
N GLY A 18 -13.35 -1.57 -5.48
CA GLY A 18 -13.28 -1.11 -6.87
C GLY A 18 -12.81 0.33 -7.05
N VAL A 19 -12.42 1.03 -5.98
CA VAL A 19 -11.87 2.40 -6.01
C VAL A 19 -10.38 2.35 -5.70
N VAL A 20 -9.56 3.04 -6.51
CA VAL A 20 -8.14 3.23 -6.19
C VAL A 20 -8.04 4.19 -5.00
N VAL A 21 -7.45 3.73 -3.90
CA VAL A 21 -7.32 4.48 -2.64
C VAL A 21 -5.87 4.74 -2.26
N GLY A 22 -4.91 4.12 -2.94
CA GLY A 22 -3.50 4.22 -2.59
C GLY A 22 -2.58 3.56 -3.61
N ASN A 23 -1.31 3.50 -3.25
CA ASN A 23 -0.28 2.81 -3.99
C ASN A 23 0.47 1.84 -3.07
N VAL A 24 1.08 0.82 -3.67
CA VAL A 24 2.01 -0.09 -3.00
C VAL A 24 3.26 -0.20 -3.85
N VAL A 25 4.42 0.19 -3.30
CA VAL A 25 5.71 0.14 -4.00
C VAL A 25 6.72 -0.67 -3.20
N ARG A 26 7.56 -1.47 -3.87
CA ARG A 26 8.64 -2.18 -3.17
C ARG A 26 9.72 -1.18 -2.79
N GLU A 27 10.10 -1.18 -1.52
CA GLU A 27 11.29 -0.47 -1.09
C GLU A 27 12.54 -1.27 -1.48
N VAL A 28 13.49 -0.57 -2.09
CA VAL A 28 14.81 -1.11 -2.42
C VAL A 28 15.84 -0.35 -1.61
N SER A 29 16.50 -1.05 -0.69
CA SER A 29 17.62 -0.47 0.05
C SER A 29 18.82 -0.22 -0.88
N ALA A 30 19.70 0.70 -0.49
CA ALA A 30 20.91 1.01 -1.23
C ALA A 30 21.89 -0.18 -1.35
N ASP A 31 21.82 -1.16 -0.46
CA ASP A 31 22.61 -2.39 -0.48
C ASP A 31 21.88 -3.59 -1.13
N GLY A 32 20.65 -3.39 -1.60
CA GLY A 32 19.80 -4.43 -2.22
C GLY A 32 19.21 -5.45 -1.23
N GLY A 33 19.40 -5.26 0.09
CA GLY A 33 18.89 -6.11 1.16
C GLY A 33 17.60 -5.63 1.85
N HIS A 34 16.81 -6.57 2.36
CA HIS A 34 15.50 -6.38 3.01
C HIS A 34 14.44 -5.61 2.21
N ARG A 35 13.51 -6.39 1.65
CA ARG A 35 12.45 -5.99 0.71
C ARG A 35 11.14 -5.76 1.46
N ALA A 36 10.92 -4.56 1.98
CA ALA A 36 9.61 -4.15 2.45
C ALA A 36 8.75 -3.61 1.29
N TRP A 37 7.46 -3.46 1.55
CA TRP A 37 6.50 -2.80 0.69
C TRP A 37 6.02 -1.56 1.39
N HIS A 38 6.20 -0.42 0.74
CA HIS A 38 5.64 0.83 1.16
C HIS A 38 4.19 0.91 0.69
N VAL A 39 3.28 1.27 1.59
CA VAL A 39 1.86 1.45 1.30
C VAL A 39 1.50 2.89 1.64
N GLU A 40 0.92 3.61 0.69
CA GLU A 40 0.53 5.01 0.86
C GLU A 40 -0.91 5.23 0.34
N LEU A 41 -1.75 5.93 1.10
CA LEU A 41 -3.06 6.37 0.66
C LEU A 41 -2.96 7.62 -0.23
N LEU A 42 -3.81 7.72 -1.26
CA LEU A 42 -3.85 8.87 -2.17
C LEU A 42 -4.30 10.17 -1.49
N ASP A 43 -5.18 10.04 -0.50
CA ASP A 43 -5.72 11.14 0.30
C ASP A 43 -5.22 11.03 1.75
N ASP A 44 -5.16 12.16 2.47
CA ASP A 44 -4.93 12.21 3.93
C ASP A 44 -6.22 12.55 4.69
N PRO A 45 -7.21 11.64 4.72
CA PRO A 45 -8.39 11.84 5.55
C PRO A 45 -8.01 11.72 7.03
N PRO A 46 -8.74 12.43 7.92
CA PRO A 46 -8.56 12.26 9.35
C PRO A 46 -8.79 10.80 9.77
N PRO A 47 -8.20 10.33 10.89
CA PRO A 47 -8.17 8.91 11.25
C PRO A 47 -9.52 8.19 11.27
N ASP A 48 -10.60 8.89 11.63
CA ASP A 48 -11.98 8.38 11.67
C ASP A 48 -12.62 8.20 10.29
N ARG A 49 -12.01 8.76 9.25
CA ARG A 49 -12.46 8.68 7.85
C ARG A 49 -11.52 7.88 6.96
N ARG A 50 -10.46 7.28 7.52
CA ARG A 50 -9.55 6.41 6.77
C ARG A 50 -10.27 5.12 6.37
N PRO A 51 -10.07 4.64 5.14
CA PRO A 51 -10.65 3.38 4.70
C PRO A 51 -10.10 2.23 5.55
N SER A 52 -10.96 1.34 6.03
CA SER A 52 -10.52 0.08 6.65
C SER A 52 -9.75 -0.76 5.61
N PRO A 53 -8.60 -1.40 5.94
CA PRO A 53 -7.99 -1.55 7.27
C PRO A 53 -6.98 -0.46 7.68
N PHE A 54 -6.81 0.58 6.86
CA PHE A 54 -5.75 1.58 7.02
C PHE A 54 -5.97 2.46 8.24
N ARG A 55 -4.98 2.47 9.12
CA ARG A 55 -4.93 3.33 10.32
C ARG A 55 -4.00 4.51 10.15
N GLU A 56 -3.08 4.41 9.20
CA GLU A 56 -2.03 5.37 8.88
C GLU A 56 -2.13 5.67 7.38
N ILE A 57 -1.71 6.88 6.99
CA ILE A 57 -1.65 7.26 5.56
C ILE A 57 -0.56 6.49 4.86
N GLU A 58 0.53 6.23 5.56
CA GLU A 58 1.71 5.56 5.05
C GLU A 58 2.16 4.52 6.07
N HIS A 59 2.51 3.32 5.62
CA HIS A 59 3.14 2.31 6.46
C HIS A 59 3.95 1.33 5.62
N THR A 60 4.89 0.63 6.26
CA THR A 60 5.66 -0.45 5.63
C THR A 60 5.08 -1.82 5.97
N SER A 61 5.00 -2.69 4.98
CA SER A 61 4.54 -4.07 5.10
C SER A 61 5.64 -5.05 4.66
N PRO A 62 5.86 -6.17 5.37
CA PRO A 62 6.92 -7.12 5.03
C PRO A 62 6.62 -7.96 3.78
N THR A 63 5.35 -8.07 3.38
CA THR A 63 4.92 -8.85 2.22
C THR A 63 3.84 -8.12 1.44
N LEU A 64 3.68 -8.46 0.17
CA LEU A 64 2.67 -7.84 -0.70
C LEU A 64 1.25 -8.18 -0.22
N ASP A 65 1.03 -9.42 0.23
CA ASP A 65 -0.28 -9.84 0.77
C ASP A 65 -0.65 -9.04 2.02
N ALA A 66 0.33 -8.79 2.91
CA ALA A 66 0.12 -8.01 4.12
C ALA A 66 -0.10 -6.51 3.85
N ALA A 67 0.12 -6.01 2.64
CA ALA A 67 -0.18 -4.63 2.26
C ALA A 67 -1.69 -4.37 2.09
N THR A 68 -2.49 -5.43 1.95
CA THR A 68 -3.95 -5.35 1.77
C THR A 68 -4.76 -5.77 3.00
N ALA A 69 -4.07 -6.12 4.09
CA ALA A 69 -4.64 -6.77 5.27
C ALA A 69 -5.05 -5.79 6.38
#